data_AF-A0A523TQI2-F1
#
_entry.id   AF-A0A523TQI2-F1
#
_cell.length_a   1.000
_cell.length_b   1.000
_cell.length_c   1.000
_cell.angle_alpha   90.00
_cell.angle_beta   90.00
_cell.angle_gamma   90.00
#
_symmetry.space_group_name_H-M   'P 1'
#
loop_
_entity.id
_entity.type
_entity.pdbx_description
1 polymer ?
#
loop_
_entity_poly.entity_id
_entity_poly.type
_entity_poly.pdbx_seq_one_letter_code
_entity_poly.pdbx_strand_id
1 'polypeptide(L)'
;MKLFKTLFIIAAVLGLVLAASSCGESHKSSRSGTPGSSGGTGTGSGTGTGSGNGGGGGTPPAGIVLSFNYTWTVDGDATSAQLEAMKSNIARLNESLFSSGHGQQYIQSVTLRDNANNGDIRTPIDVVGSSSLKGGAYAYTSASTSGDDCYIVCGGLVDRVTFGHEHGHKEHYLAGKNSSMTSLKEEYNCSACVMAIGGQLQYCDSTNHSSQYSFEPCWEGIKHKHPEMKHVEGDYSSPSGSCPAVQVTINDN
;
A
#
# COMPACT_ATOMS: atom_id res chain seq x y z
N MET A 1 43.76 -22.20 24.88
CA MET A 1 43.18 -21.10 24.06
C MET A 1 41.66 -21.20 23.80
N LYS A 2 41.04 -22.40 23.80
CA LYS A 2 39.57 -22.52 23.59
C LYS A 2 38.73 -22.04 24.79
N LEU A 3 39.22 -22.22 26.02
CA LEU A 3 38.52 -21.77 27.24
C LEU A 3 38.37 -20.24 27.35
N PHE A 4 39.37 -19.48 26.87
CA PHE A 4 39.34 -18.01 26.93
C PHE A 4 38.31 -17.39 25.98
N LYS A 5 38.01 -18.05 24.85
CA LYS A 5 37.01 -17.55 23.88
C LYS A 5 35.58 -17.72 24.40
N THR A 6 35.29 -18.82 25.09
CA THR A 6 33.95 -19.09 25.64
C THR A 6 33.61 -18.13 26.80
N LEU A 7 34.60 -17.78 27.63
CA LEU A 7 34.42 -16.85 28.75
C LEU A 7 34.15 -15.41 28.29
N PHE A 8 34.78 -14.99 27.18
CA PHE A 8 34.58 -13.65 26.60
C PHE A 8 33.17 -13.47 26.00
N ILE A 9 32.63 -14.51 25.37
CA ILE A 9 31.28 -14.49 24.77
C ILE A 9 30.20 -14.41 25.87
N ILE A 10 30.35 -15.14 26.97
CA ILE A 10 29.39 -15.10 28.08
C ILE A 10 29.38 -13.72 28.76
N ALA A 11 30.55 -13.10 28.95
CA ALA A 11 30.66 -11.75 29.52
C ALA A 11 30.02 -10.67 28.61
N ALA A 12 30.14 -10.80 27.29
CA ALA A 12 29.53 -9.86 26.34
C ALA A 12 27.99 -9.97 26.31
N VAL A 13 27.44 -11.17 26.45
CA VAL A 13 25.98 -11.38 26.47
C VAL A 13 25.35 -10.91 27.79
N LEU A 14 26.04 -11.08 28.93
CA LEU A 14 25.53 -10.58 30.22
C LEU A 14 25.53 -9.04 30.31
N GLY A 15 26.46 -8.36 29.62
CA GLY A 15 26.49 -6.89 29.58
C GLY A 15 25.31 -6.26 28.83
N LEU A 16 24.74 -6.96 27.85
CA LEU A 16 23.64 -6.44 27.04
C LEU A 16 22.28 -6.43 27.77
N VAL A 17 22.10 -7.27 28.80
CA VAL A 17 20.84 -7.41 29.55
C VAL A 17 20.66 -6.31 30.61
N LEU A 18 21.73 -5.61 30.99
CA LEU A 18 21.69 -4.56 32.02
C LEU A 18 21.43 -3.14 31.50
N ALA A 19 21.15 -2.96 30.20
CA ALA A 19 20.86 -1.65 29.60
C ALA A 19 19.35 -1.34 29.43
N ALA A 20 18.45 -2.20 29.91
CA ALA A 20 17.00 -2.07 29.71
C ALA A 20 16.22 -1.53 30.93
N SER A 21 16.81 -0.63 31.71
CA SER A 21 16.11 0.05 32.81
C SER A 21 16.44 1.55 32.85
N SER A 22 15.85 2.29 31.90
CA SER A 22 15.67 3.74 32.02
C SER A 22 14.23 4.06 32.38
N CYS A 23 14.06 4.43 33.66
CA CYS A 23 12.89 5.09 34.23
C CYS A 23 12.62 6.48 33.61
N GLY A 24 11.37 6.91 33.73
CA GLY A 24 10.98 8.33 33.86
C GLY A 24 10.08 8.83 32.73
N GLU A 25 8.97 9.53 32.94
CA GLU A 25 8.29 10.03 34.13
C GLU A 25 6.79 10.18 33.80
N SER A 26 5.92 9.83 34.74
CA SER A 26 4.48 10.08 34.64
C SER A 26 4.17 11.51 35.12
N HIS A 27 3.90 12.43 34.21
CA HIS A 27 3.35 13.73 34.57
C HIS A 27 1.82 13.69 34.63
N LYS A 28 1.29 13.73 35.86
CA LYS A 28 -0.08 14.15 36.18
C LYS A 28 -0.18 15.66 35.94
N SER A 29 -0.95 16.09 34.94
CA SER A 29 -1.35 17.48 34.78
C SER A 29 -2.59 17.77 35.62
N SER A 30 -2.44 18.70 36.56
CA SER A 30 -3.47 19.20 37.46
C SER A 30 -4.46 20.10 36.72
N ARG A 31 -5.76 19.79 36.87
CA ARG A 31 -6.85 20.70 36.56
C ARG A 31 -6.80 21.91 37.51
N SER A 32 -6.74 23.11 36.95
CA SER A 32 -7.16 24.35 37.63
C SER A 32 -8.08 25.11 36.70
N GLY A 33 -9.32 25.33 37.14
CA GLY A 33 -10.35 26.03 36.37
C GLY A 33 -10.33 27.55 36.57
N THR A 34 -11.07 28.19 35.66
CA THR A 34 -11.70 29.55 35.70
C THR A 34 -10.81 30.79 35.58
N PRO A 35 -11.34 31.95 35.10
CA PRO A 35 -12.26 32.19 33.96
C PRO A 35 -11.82 33.38 33.07
N GLY A 36 -12.40 33.54 31.87
CA GLY A 36 -12.67 34.87 31.29
C GLY A 36 -12.02 35.25 29.95
N SER A 37 -12.91 35.40 28.95
CA SER A 37 -12.98 36.50 27.97
C SER A 37 -12.04 36.57 26.75
N SER A 38 -12.72 36.61 25.59
CA SER A 38 -12.44 37.40 24.37
C SER A 38 -11.44 36.89 23.33
N GLY A 39 -11.86 36.98 22.06
CA GLY A 39 -10.96 37.05 20.90
C GLY A 39 -10.94 35.82 20.01
N GLY A 40 -11.92 35.71 19.10
CA GLY A 40 -11.85 34.75 18.00
C GLY A 40 -10.81 35.14 16.96
N THR A 41 -9.98 34.18 16.56
CA THR A 41 -9.45 34.00 15.20
C THR A 41 -9.18 32.50 15.05
N GLY A 42 -9.96 31.83 14.21
CA GLY A 42 -9.85 30.38 14.00
C GLY A 42 -8.70 30.05 13.05
N THR A 43 -7.61 29.53 13.59
CA THR A 43 -6.62 28.73 12.84
C THR A 43 -6.79 27.26 13.26
N GLY A 44 -7.73 26.58 12.60
CA GLY A 44 -7.95 25.15 12.80
C GLY A 44 -6.83 24.35 12.12
N SER A 45 -5.81 23.95 12.88
CA SER A 45 -4.96 22.81 12.55
C SER A 45 -5.73 21.53 12.89
N GLY A 46 -6.62 21.10 12.00
CA GLY A 46 -7.32 19.83 12.14
C GLY A 46 -6.53 18.69 11.51
N THR A 47 -5.97 17.79 12.32
CA THR A 47 -5.63 16.43 11.88
C THR A 47 -6.93 15.62 11.80
N GLY A 48 -7.76 15.93 10.80
CA GLY A 48 -9.03 15.25 10.58
C GLY A 48 -8.81 13.90 9.89
N THR A 49 -8.95 12.80 10.63
CA THR A 49 -9.16 11.45 10.08
C THR A 49 -10.60 11.28 9.57
N GLY A 50 -11.03 12.21 8.71
CA GLY A 50 -12.37 12.21 8.14
C GLY A 50 -12.56 11.05 7.16
N SER A 51 -13.09 9.93 7.63
CA SER A 51 -13.70 8.90 6.77
C SER A 51 -15.00 9.46 6.19
N GLY A 52 -14.89 10.26 5.14
CA GLY A 52 -16.03 10.75 4.37
C GLY A 52 -16.57 9.64 3.46
N ASN A 53 -17.64 8.97 3.89
CA ASN A 53 -18.51 8.17 3.02
C ASN A 53 -19.35 9.15 2.17
N GLY A 54 -18.70 9.85 1.24
CA GLY A 54 -19.34 10.79 0.31
C GLY A 54 -19.60 10.10 -1.01
N GLY A 55 -20.77 9.47 -1.16
CA GLY A 55 -21.23 8.92 -2.43
C GLY A 55 -21.23 10.01 -3.51
N GLY A 56 -20.36 9.85 -4.50
CA GLY A 56 -20.22 10.81 -5.58
C GLY A 56 -19.62 10.14 -6.80
N GLY A 57 -20.49 9.67 -7.70
CA GLY A 57 -20.15 9.41 -9.10
C GLY A 57 -19.90 10.73 -9.85
N GLY A 58 -19.00 11.55 -9.33
CA GLY A 58 -18.58 12.79 -9.94
C GLY A 58 -17.53 12.53 -11.02
N THR A 59 -17.48 13.41 -12.01
CA THR A 59 -16.35 13.48 -12.96
C THR A 59 -15.03 13.39 -12.19
N PRO A 60 -14.09 12.53 -12.61
CA PRO A 60 -12.77 12.47 -11.99
C PRO A 60 -12.18 13.88 -11.90
N PRO A 61 -11.51 14.25 -10.80
CA PRO A 61 -10.84 15.54 -10.69
C PRO A 61 -9.92 15.78 -11.89
N ALA A 62 -9.76 17.03 -12.28
CA ALA A 62 -8.88 17.38 -13.40
C ALA A 62 -7.47 16.82 -13.18
N GLY A 63 -6.92 16.16 -14.20
CA GLY A 63 -5.61 15.51 -14.13
C GLY A 63 -5.65 14.01 -13.82
N ILE A 64 -6.78 13.44 -13.41
CA ILE A 64 -6.94 11.98 -13.35
C ILE A 64 -7.03 11.41 -14.76
N VAL A 65 -6.24 10.38 -15.02
CA VAL A 65 -6.26 9.58 -16.26
C VAL A 65 -6.92 8.23 -16.02
N LEU A 66 -6.61 7.57 -14.90
CA LEU A 66 -7.09 6.22 -14.58
C LEU A 66 -7.88 6.19 -13.27
N SER A 67 -9.03 5.52 -13.31
CA SER A 67 -9.90 5.29 -12.16
C SER A 67 -10.21 3.80 -12.06
N PHE A 68 -9.88 3.18 -10.93
CA PHE A 68 -10.08 1.74 -10.76
C PHE A 68 -11.31 1.44 -9.91
N ASN A 69 -12.07 0.43 -10.32
CA ASN A 69 -13.21 -0.09 -9.58
C ASN A 69 -12.97 -1.58 -9.32
N TYR A 70 -12.89 -1.97 -8.06
CA TYR A 70 -12.55 -3.34 -7.68
C TYR A 70 -13.68 -4.04 -6.93
N THR A 71 -13.82 -5.34 -7.17
CA THR A 71 -14.42 -6.26 -6.20
C THR A 71 -13.29 -6.88 -5.37
N TRP A 72 -13.24 -6.58 -4.07
CA TRP A 72 -12.30 -7.20 -3.14
C TRP A 72 -13.05 -8.24 -2.33
N THR A 73 -12.64 -9.50 -2.37
CA THR A 73 -13.31 -10.58 -1.63
C THR A 73 -12.49 -11.07 -0.45
N VAL A 74 -13.17 -11.46 0.62
CA VAL A 74 -12.58 -12.26 1.70
C VAL A 74 -13.01 -13.72 1.54
N ASP A 75 -12.04 -14.62 1.44
CA ASP A 75 -12.28 -16.05 1.17
C ASP A 75 -12.67 -16.78 2.48
N GLY A 76 -13.77 -16.36 3.09
CA GLY A 76 -14.36 -16.88 4.33
C GLY A 76 -15.11 -15.79 5.08
N ASP A 77 -15.64 -16.12 6.26
CA ASP A 77 -16.48 -15.20 7.06
C ASP A 77 -15.59 -14.30 7.95
N ALA A 78 -15.40 -13.05 7.55
CA ALA A 78 -14.73 -12.04 8.37
C ALA A 78 -15.70 -11.36 9.33
N THR A 79 -15.18 -10.96 10.49
CA THR A 79 -15.94 -10.11 11.41
C THR A 79 -16.12 -8.71 10.82
N SER A 80 -17.21 -8.02 11.14
CA SER A 80 -17.41 -6.63 10.69
C SER A 80 -16.26 -5.70 11.12
N ALA A 81 -15.60 -5.97 12.26
CA ALA A 81 -14.42 -5.23 12.68
C ALA A 81 -13.20 -5.43 11.76
N GLN A 82 -13.01 -6.64 11.23
CA GLN A 82 -11.97 -6.92 10.23
C GLN A 82 -12.29 -6.24 8.89
N LEU A 83 -13.55 -6.28 8.45
CA LEU A 83 -13.97 -5.62 7.22
C LEU A 83 -13.81 -4.09 7.31
N GLU A 84 -14.12 -3.47 8.45
CA GLU A 84 -13.88 -2.05 8.68
C GLU A 84 -12.38 -1.71 8.74
N ALA A 85 -11.56 -2.59 9.31
CA ALA A 85 -10.10 -2.42 9.30
C ALA A 85 -9.54 -2.49 7.86
N MET A 86 -10.02 -3.45 7.04
CA MET A 86 -9.69 -3.53 5.62
C MET A 86 -10.12 -2.28 4.86
N LYS A 87 -11.35 -1.79 5.08
CA LYS A 87 -11.85 -0.54 4.50
C LYS A 87 -10.94 0.65 4.82
N SER A 88 -10.51 0.78 6.06
CA SER A 88 -9.55 1.83 6.46
C SER A 88 -8.20 1.65 5.76
N ASN A 89 -7.72 0.40 5.62
CA ASN A 89 -6.48 0.12 4.92
C ASN A 89 -6.59 0.46 3.41
N ILE A 90 -7.70 0.13 2.75
CA ILE A 90 -7.95 0.46 1.34
C ILE A 90 -7.80 1.96 1.08
N ALA A 91 -8.28 2.83 1.97
CA ALA A 91 -8.08 4.27 1.84
C ALA A 91 -6.58 4.65 1.84
N ARG A 92 -5.78 4.00 2.69
CA ARG A 92 -4.31 4.21 2.74
C ARG A 92 -3.60 3.66 1.51
N LEU A 93 -4.11 2.60 0.90
CA LEU A 93 -3.58 2.02 -0.35
C LEU A 93 -3.89 2.94 -1.54
N ASN A 94 -5.11 3.50 -1.59
CA ASN A 94 -5.52 4.46 -2.60
C ASN A 94 -4.60 5.70 -2.65
N GLU A 95 -4.29 6.29 -1.49
CA GLU A 95 -3.31 7.39 -1.39
C GLU A 95 -1.95 7.02 -1.98
N SER A 96 -1.52 5.79 -1.74
CA SER A 96 -0.24 5.30 -2.24
C SER A 96 -0.22 5.18 -3.76
N LEU A 97 -1.26 4.59 -4.35
CA LEU A 97 -1.37 4.46 -5.81
C LEU A 97 -1.45 5.83 -6.48
N PHE A 98 -2.19 6.76 -5.89
CA PHE A 98 -2.24 8.14 -6.36
C PHE A 98 -0.87 8.80 -6.33
N SER A 99 -0.11 8.63 -5.26
CA SER A 99 1.27 9.11 -5.19
C SER A 99 2.15 8.46 -6.26
N SER A 100 2.14 7.12 -6.36
CA SER A 100 3.01 6.39 -7.29
C SER A 100 2.72 6.70 -8.76
N GLY A 101 1.47 6.96 -9.12
CA GLY A 101 1.08 7.38 -10.46
C GLY A 101 1.07 8.90 -10.70
N HIS A 102 1.74 9.67 -9.85
CA HIS A 102 1.88 11.13 -9.97
C HIS A 102 0.54 11.84 -10.11
N GLY A 103 -0.43 11.40 -9.30
CA GLY A 103 -1.74 12.01 -9.18
C GLY A 103 -2.67 11.74 -10.37
N GLN A 104 -2.28 10.85 -11.28
CA GLN A 104 -3.05 10.55 -12.50
C GLN A 104 -3.83 9.23 -12.40
N GLN A 105 -3.72 8.50 -11.29
CA GLN A 105 -4.46 7.26 -11.07
C GLN A 105 -4.96 7.15 -9.63
N TYR A 106 -6.09 6.48 -9.40
CA TYR A 106 -6.57 6.20 -8.05
C TYR A 106 -7.63 5.09 -8.04
N ILE A 107 -7.92 4.55 -6.85
CA ILE A 107 -9.05 3.65 -6.62
C ILE A 107 -10.31 4.49 -6.44
N GLN A 108 -11.21 4.42 -7.42
CA GLN A 108 -12.49 5.09 -7.37
C GLN A 108 -13.46 4.39 -6.42
N SER A 109 -13.59 3.07 -6.56
CA SER A 109 -14.46 2.31 -5.68
C SER A 109 -13.98 0.89 -5.41
N VAL A 110 -14.35 0.37 -4.25
CA VAL A 110 -14.18 -1.03 -3.86
C VAL A 110 -15.49 -1.56 -3.31
N THR A 111 -15.98 -2.66 -3.90
CA THR A 111 -16.99 -3.51 -3.26
C THR A 111 -16.27 -4.58 -2.47
N LEU A 112 -16.21 -4.42 -1.14
CA LEU A 112 -15.65 -5.41 -0.22
C LEU A 112 -16.73 -6.45 0.09
N ARG A 113 -16.57 -7.68 -0.42
CA ARG A 113 -17.52 -8.78 -0.23
C ARG A 113 -16.96 -9.80 0.75
N ASP A 114 -17.72 -10.08 1.79
CA ASP A 114 -17.39 -11.17 2.70
C ASP A 114 -17.82 -12.53 2.12
N ASN A 115 -17.14 -13.60 2.55
CA ASN A 115 -17.43 -14.98 2.15
C ASN A 115 -17.58 -15.19 0.63
N ALA A 116 -16.60 -14.70 -0.13
CA ALA A 116 -16.52 -14.83 -1.58
C ALA A 116 -15.07 -15.01 -2.03
N ASN A 117 -14.83 -15.57 -3.22
CA ASN A 117 -13.46 -15.88 -3.69
C ASN A 117 -13.23 -15.58 -5.17
N ASN A 118 -14.05 -14.71 -5.76
CA ASN A 118 -14.04 -14.38 -7.18
C ASN A 118 -13.77 -12.89 -7.44
N GLY A 119 -13.10 -12.22 -6.50
CA GLY A 119 -12.73 -10.81 -6.63
C GLY A 119 -11.53 -10.57 -7.53
N ASP A 120 -11.38 -9.30 -7.92
CA ASP A 120 -10.19 -8.70 -8.52
C ASP A 120 -8.99 -8.72 -7.58
N ILE A 121 -9.30 -8.62 -6.28
CA ILE A 121 -8.38 -8.70 -5.15
C ILE A 121 -9.00 -9.69 -4.16
N ARG A 122 -8.20 -10.61 -3.63
CA ARG A 122 -8.67 -11.68 -2.75
C ARG A 122 -7.83 -11.74 -1.49
N THR A 123 -8.51 -11.90 -0.37
CA THR A 123 -7.88 -12.03 0.95
C THR A 123 -8.33 -13.34 1.59
N PRO A 124 -7.42 -14.32 1.76
CA PRO A 124 -7.75 -15.50 2.53
C PRO A 124 -8.12 -15.14 3.97
N ILE A 125 -9.18 -15.75 4.51
CA ILE A 125 -9.73 -15.39 5.84
C ILE A 125 -8.70 -15.49 6.97
N ASP A 126 -7.76 -16.41 6.84
CA ASP A 126 -6.70 -16.66 7.82
C ASP A 126 -5.62 -15.56 7.89
N VAL A 127 -5.62 -14.63 6.93
CA VAL A 127 -4.71 -13.48 6.85
C VAL A 127 -5.45 -12.15 6.68
N VAL A 128 -6.75 -12.12 6.97
CA VAL A 128 -7.58 -10.90 6.91
C VAL A 128 -7.05 -9.79 7.84
N GLY A 129 -6.50 -10.16 8.99
CA GLY A 129 -5.88 -9.24 9.95
C GLY A 129 -4.36 -9.09 9.79
N SER A 130 -3.79 -9.52 8.67
CA SER A 130 -2.34 -9.58 8.44
C SER A 130 -1.93 -8.75 7.23
N SER A 131 -0.67 -8.29 7.21
CA SER A 131 -0.05 -7.68 6.04
C SER A 131 0.63 -8.69 5.11
N SER A 132 0.76 -9.94 5.54
CA SER A 132 1.39 -11.02 4.78
C SER A 132 0.50 -12.25 4.67
N LEU A 133 0.74 -13.03 3.61
CA LEU A 133 0.17 -14.34 3.37
C LEU A 133 0.89 -15.41 4.23
N LYS A 134 0.22 -16.56 4.39
CA LYS A 134 0.82 -17.73 5.03
C LYS A 134 2.07 -18.18 4.27
N GLY A 135 3.05 -18.70 5.02
CA GLY A 135 4.32 -19.17 4.45
C GLY A 135 5.36 -18.07 4.17
N GLY A 136 5.07 -16.81 4.54
CA GLY A 136 6.03 -15.70 4.48
C GLY A 136 5.99 -14.85 3.21
N ALA A 137 5.12 -15.17 2.24
CA ALA A 137 4.84 -14.29 1.10
C ALA A 137 4.00 -13.07 1.55
N TYR A 138 4.16 -11.92 0.91
CA TYR A 138 3.41 -10.70 1.28
C TYR A 138 2.13 -10.54 0.47
N ALA A 139 2.22 -10.71 -0.85
CA ALA A 139 1.13 -10.79 -1.80
C ALA A 139 1.61 -11.50 -3.07
N TYR A 140 0.72 -11.73 -4.03
CA TYR A 140 1.07 -12.11 -5.39
C TYR A 140 -0.05 -11.78 -6.37
N THR A 141 0.28 -11.66 -7.66
CA THR A 141 -0.68 -11.56 -8.76
C THR A 141 -0.75 -12.88 -9.51
N SER A 142 -1.95 -13.38 -9.76
CA SER A 142 -2.17 -14.65 -10.45
C SER A 142 -3.03 -14.45 -11.69
N ALA A 143 -2.77 -15.24 -12.72
CA ALA A 143 -3.65 -15.33 -13.88
C ALA A 143 -5.00 -15.92 -13.48
N SER A 144 -6.08 -15.35 -14.01
CA SER A 144 -7.41 -15.92 -13.94
C SER A 144 -7.50 -17.12 -14.86
N THR A 145 -8.37 -18.08 -14.53
CA THR A 145 -8.66 -19.23 -15.40
C THR A 145 -9.48 -18.83 -16.64
N SER A 146 -9.93 -17.58 -16.72
CA SER A 146 -10.76 -17.05 -17.82
C SER A 146 -10.07 -15.86 -18.51
N GLY A 147 -9.31 -16.14 -19.58
CA GLY A 147 -8.71 -15.12 -20.45
C GLY A 147 -7.41 -14.50 -19.93
N ASP A 148 -7.08 -13.31 -20.46
CA ASP A 148 -5.88 -12.54 -20.10
C ASP A 148 -6.02 -11.76 -18.77
N ASP A 149 -7.07 -12.04 -18.01
CA ASP A 149 -7.36 -11.34 -16.76
C ASP A 149 -6.53 -11.88 -15.60
N CYS A 150 -6.23 -11.04 -14.61
CA CYS A 150 -5.41 -11.38 -13.46
C CYS A 150 -5.98 -10.78 -12.18
N TYR A 151 -5.71 -11.43 -11.05
CA TYR A 151 -6.19 -11.01 -9.75
C TYR A 151 -5.06 -10.98 -8.72
N ILE A 152 -5.20 -10.10 -7.74
CA ILE A 152 -4.24 -9.95 -6.65
C ILE A 152 -4.69 -10.84 -5.48
N VAL A 153 -3.75 -11.51 -4.81
CA VAL A 153 -3.96 -12.17 -3.53
C VAL A 153 -3.08 -11.52 -2.49
N CYS A 154 -3.67 -11.02 -1.42
CA CYS A 154 -2.95 -10.29 -0.37
C CYS A 154 -3.65 -10.40 1.00
N GLY A 155 -2.90 -10.12 2.07
CA GLY A 155 -3.48 -9.97 3.40
C GLY A 155 -4.41 -8.76 3.49
N GLY A 156 -5.39 -8.79 4.40
CA GLY A 156 -6.37 -7.69 4.50
C GLY A 156 -5.76 -6.37 4.97
N LEU A 157 -4.61 -6.43 5.64
CA LEU A 157 -3.80 -5.28 6.06
C LEU A 157 -2.49 -5.16 5.28
N VAL A 158 -2.47 -5.61 4.02
CA VAL A 158 -1.31 -5.49 3.12
C VAL A 158 -0.73 -4.07 3.13
N ASP A 159 0.59 -3.96 3.09
CA ASP A 159 1.26 -2.66 3.09
C ASP A 159 1.22 -2.00 1.71
N ARG A 160 1.51 -0.71 1.70
CA ARG A 160 1.40 0.17 0.52
C ARG A 160 2.34 -0.23 -0.62
N VAL A 161 3.57 -0.65 -0.29
CA VAL A 161 4.58 -1.00 -1.30
C VAL A 161 4.18 -2.32 -1.93
N THR A 162 3.90 -3.34 -1.11
CA THR A 162 3.46 -4.65 -1.58
C THR A 162 2.20 -4.54 -2.44
N PHE A 163 1.19 -3.79 -2.02
CA PHE A 163 -0.01 -3.64 -2.82
C PHE A 163 0.26 -2.88 -4.13
N GLY A 164 1.08 -1.82 -4.10
CA GLY A 164 1.47 -1.09 -5.30
C GLY A 164 2.25 -1.96 -6.30
N HIS A 165 3.09 -2.87 -5.80
CA HIS A 165 3.81 -3.86 -6.59
C HIS A 165 2.84 -4.75 -7.36
N GLU A 166 1.91 -5.40 -6.66
CA GLU A 166 0.93 -6.29 -7.29
C GLU A 166 -0.04 -5.55 -8.21
N HIS A 167 -0.41 -4.32 -7.84
CA HIS A 167 -1.21 -3.45 -8.68
C HIS A 167 -0.50 -3.13 -10.01
N GLY A 168 0.82 -2.90 -9.98
CA GLY A 168 1.63 -2.70 -11.18
C GLY A 168 1.61 -3.91 -12.11
N HIS A 169 1.65 -5.12 -11.56
CA HIS A 169 1.46 -6.35 -12.34
C HIS A 169 0.05 -6.43 -12.93
N LYS A 170 -0.99 -6.27 -12.10
CA LYS A 170 -2.39 -6.40 -12.54
C LYS A 170 -2.79 -5.37 -13.59
N GLU A 171 -2.59 -4.09 -13.27
CA GLU A 171 -3.17 -3.00 -14.05
C GLU A 171 -2.26 -2.48 -15.15
N HIS A 172 -0.95 -2.73 -15.08
CA HIS A 172 0.00 -2.17 -16.03
C HIS A 172 0.83 -3.24 -16.76
N TYR A 173 0.71 -4.52 -16.37
CA TYR A 173 1.53 -5.62 -16.91
C TYR A 173 3.05 -5.33 -16.81
N LEU A 174 3.46 -4.71 -15.70
CA LEU A 174 4.88 -4.44 -15.42
C LEU A 174 5.63 -5.73 -15.12
N ALA A 175 6.95 -5.72 -15.35
CA ALA A 175 7.83 -6.90 -15.44
C ALA A 175 7.66 -7.80 -16.69
N GLY A 176 7.06 -7.25 -17.76
CA GLY A 176 7.25 -7.71 -19.14
C GLY A 176 5.99 -8.27 -19.80
N LYS A 177 5.67 -7.73 -20.98
CA LYS A 177 4.62 -8.13 -21.94
C LYS A 177 4.73 -9.59 -22.44
N ASN A 178 4.84 -10.57 -21.56
CA ASN A 178 4.80 -11.97 -21.97
C ASN A 178 3.37 -12.48 -21.82
N SER A 179 2.82 -13.03 -22.90
CA SER A 179 1.53 -13.74 -22.91
C SER A 179 1.52 -14.98 -22.00
N SER A 180 2.68 -15.33 -21.43
CA SER A 180 2.84 -16.26 -20.33
C SER A 180 3.16 -15.47 -19.06
N MET A 181 2.12 -15.01 -18.36
CA MET A 181 2.16 -14.31 -17.05
C MET A 181 3.02 -14.98 -15.94
N THR A 182 3.62 -16.15 -16.20
CA THR A 182 4.38 -16.97 -15.26
C THR A 182 5.91 -16.82 -15.38
N SER A 183 6.43 -16.06 -16.34
CA SER A 183 7.86 -15.73 -16.41
C SER A 183 8.12 -14.30 -15.91
N LEU A 184 7.68 -14.01 -14.68
CA LEU A 184 7.90 -12.73 -14.00
C LEU A 184 9.42 -12.50 -13.87
N LYS A 185 9.97 -11.60 -14.68
CA LYS A 185 11.28 -11.01 -14.40
C LYS A 185 11.05 -9.92 -13.36
N GLU A 186 10.76 -10.35 -12.14
CA GLU A 186 10.57 -9.52 -10.96
C GLU A 186 11.66 -8.46 -10.82
N GLU A 187 11.30 -7.21 -10.51
CA GLU A 187 12.25 -6.09 -10.41
C GLU A 187 12.89 -5.99 -9.02
N TYR A 188 13.17 -7.11 -8.36
CA TYR A 188 13.53 -7.17 -6.94
C TYR A 188 14.72 -6.31 -6.46
N ASN A 189 15.70 -6.08 -7.32
CA ASN A 189 16.87 -5.19 -7.17
C ASN A 189 16.69 -3.76 -7.74
N CYS A 190 15.50 -3.29 -8.13
CA CYS A 190 15.32 -1.88 -8.50
C CYS A 190 15.12 -1.04 -7.23
N SER A 191 16.21 -0.54 -6.64
CA SER A 191 16.20 0.08 -5.30
C SER A 191 15.21 1.24 -5.07
N ALA A 192 14.67 1.82 -6.14
CA ALA A 192 13.79 2.98 -6.09
C ALA A 192 12.37 2.72 -6.60
N CYS A 193 12.03 1.51 -7.06
CA CYS A 193 10.75 1.22 -7.70
C CYS A 193 9.78 0.48 -6.77
N VAL A 194 8.48 0.76 -6.89
CA VAL A 194 7.41 -0.01 -6.23
C VAL A 194 7.41 -1.47 -6.67
N MET A 195 7.96 -1.76 -7.86
CA MET A 195 8.13 -3.12 -8.37
C MET A 195 9.32 -3.89 -7.78
N ALA A 196 10.06 -3.32 -6.82
CA ALA A 196 11.18 -3.98 -6.15
C ALA A 196 10.88 -4.47 -4.74
N ILE A 197 11.68 -5.43 -4.26
CA ILE A 197 11.59 -5.89 -2.87
C ILE A 197 12.07 -4.76 -1.96
N GLY A 198 11.19 -4.32 -1.05
CA GLY A 198 11.51 -3.18 -0.18
C GLY A 198 11.60 -1.86 -0.95
N GLY A 199 10.94 -1.79 -2.11
CA GLY A 199 10.88 -0.64 -2.98
C GLY A 199 10.28 0.62 -2.36
N GLN A 200 10.35 1.72 -3.11
CA GLN A 200 9.71 2.98 -2.75
C GLN A 200 8.32 3.08 -3.40
N LEU A 201 7.47 4.02 -2.95
CA LEU A 201 6.12 4.23 -3.48
C LEU A 201 6.12 5.02 -4.80
N GLN A 202 6.91 4.59 -5.79
CA GLN A 202 7.01 5.23 -7.10
C GLN A 202 7.35 4.20 -8.18
N TYR A 203 6.84 4.39 -9.41
CA TYR A 203 7.29 3.60 -10.56
C TYR A 203 8.64 4.13 -11.06
N CYS A 204 9.57 3.26 -11.44
CA CYS A 204 10.87 3.68 -12.00
C CYS A 204 10.75 4.23 -13.43
N ASP A 205 11.73 5.05 -13.80
CA ASP A 205 11.98 5.55 -15.15
C ASP A 205 13.44 5.29 -15.54
N SER A 206 13.89 5.81 -16.69
CA SER A 206 15.26 5.62 -17.16
C SER A 206 16.35 6.16 -16.21
N THR A 207 16.02 7.04 -15.27
CA THR A 207 16.98 7.70 -14.36
C THR A 207 17.26 6.88 -13.10
N ASN A 208 16.31 6.04 -12.67
CA ASN A 208 16.45 5.21 -11.45
C ASN A 208 16.17 3.72 -11.69
N HIS A 209 15.81 3.33 -12.91
CA HIS A 209 15.69 1.93 -13.30
C HIS A 209 17.07 1.27 -13.33
N SER A 210 17.15 0.03 -12.83
CA SER A 210 18.42 -0.67 -12.78
C SER A 210 18.76 -1.24 -14.16
N SER A 211 19.95 -0.90 -14.66
CA SER A 211 20.49 -1.43 -15.92
C SER A 211 20.77 -2.94 -15.89
N GLN A 212 20.65 -3.59 -14.73
CA GLN A 212 20.75 -5.05 -14.60
C GLN A 212 19.52 -5.77 -15.17
N TYR A 213 18.44 -5.05 -15.44
CA TYR A 213 17.21 -5.61 -15.99
C TYR A 213 17.14 -5.55 -17.50
N SER A 214 16.49 -6.56 -18.08
CA SER A 214 16.28 -6.69 -19.52
C SER A 214 14.90 -6.20 -19.98
N PHE A 215 14.13 -5.57 -19.10
CA PHE A 215 12.80 -5.04 -19.41
C PHE A 215 12.81 -3.52 -19.24
N GLU A 216 11.85 -2.87 -19.90
CA GLU A 216 11.74 -1.41 -19.93
C GLU A 216 11.41 -0.82 -18.55
N PRO A 217 11.82 0.42 -18.25
CA PRO A 217 11.41 1.10 -17.03
C PRO A 217 9.88 1.09 -16.83
N CYS A 218 9.42 1.05 -15.58
CA CYS A 218 8.00 0.96 -15.27
C CYS A 218 7.16 2.04 -15.94
N TRP A 219 7.61 3.30 -15.94
CA TRP A 219 6.90 4.39 -16.60
C TRP A 219 6.79 4.22 -18.12
N GLU A 220 7.73 3.55 -18.79
CA GLU A 220 7.59 3.20 -20.20
C GLU A 220 6.53 2.13 -20.41
N GLY A 221 6.46 1.12 -19.53
CA GLY A 221 5.39 0.12 -19.52
C GLY A 221 4.00 0.76 -19.33
N ILE A 222 3.89 1.65 -18.34
CA ILE A 222 2.66 2.41 -18.06
C ILE A 222 2.25 3.25 -19.26
N LYS A 223 3.15 4.08 -19.81
CA LYS A 223 2.85 4.92 -20.99
C LYS A 223 2.51 4.10 -22.23
N HIS A 224 3.09 2.90 -22.36
CA HIS A 224 2.73 2.00 -23.47
C HIS A 224 1.27 1.53 -23.37
N LYS A 225 0.80 1.20 -22.16
CA LYS A 225 -0.59 0.76 -21.93
C LYS A 225 -1.58 1.93 -21.84
N HIS A 226 -1.11 3.07 -21.32
CA HIS A 226 -1.88 4.27 -21.00
C HIS A 226 -1.13 5.52 -21.51
N PRO A 227 -1.14 5.79 -22.83
CA PRO A 227 -0.36 6.87 -23.43
C PRO A 227 -0.77 8.28 -22.98
N GLU A 228 -1.93 8.41 -22.35
CA GLU A 228 -2.42 9.65 -21.75
C GLU A 228 -1.70 9.99 -20.45
N MET A 229 -1.22 8.99 -19.70
CA MET A 229 -0.43 9.23 -18.49
C MET A 229 0.91 9.89 -18.83
N LYS A 230 1.28 10.90 -18.06
CA LYS A 230 2.49 11.71 -18.24
C LYS A 230 3.45 11.53 -17.09
N HIS A 231 4.73 11.46 -17.43
CA HIS A 231 5.81 11.42 -16.47
C HIS A 231 7.00 12.16 -17.07
N VAL A 232 7.63 13.01 -16.26
CA VAL A 232 8.87 13.70 -16.61
C VAL A 232 10.00 12.92 -15.98
N GLU A 233 10.96 12.47 -16.79
CA GLU A 233 12.08 11.67 -16.29
C GLU A 233 12.85 12.41 -15.18
N GLY A 234 13.11 11.71 -14.08
CA GLY A 234 13.78 12.20 -12.88
C GLY A 234 12.87 12.97 -11.92
N ASP A 235 11.61 13.25 -12.28
CA ASP A 235 10.66 13.92 -11.41
C ASP A 235 9.92 12.91 -10.55
N TYR A 236 10.23 12.87 -9.26
CA TYR A 236 9.56 12.05 -8.24
C TYR A 236 8.87 12.91 -7.18
N SER A 237 8.50 14.13 -7.57
CA SER A 237 7.77 15.02 -6.68
C SER A 237 6.39 14.46 -6.33
N SER A 238 5.95 14.73 -5.11
CA SER A 238 4.59 14.38 -4.70
C SER A 238 3.58 15.04 -5.65
N PRO A 239 2.49 14.35 -6.01
CA PRO A 239 1.50 14.91 -6.92
C PRO A 239 0.89 16.19 -6.38
N SER A 240 0.58 17.12 -7.29
CA SER A 240 -0.17 18.31 -6.95
C SER A 240 -1.63 17.95 -6.64
N GLY A 241 -2.14 18.43 -5.50
CA GLY A 241 -3.54 18.21 -5.09
C GLY A 241 -3.70 17.01 -4.15
N SER A 242 -4.95 16.80 -3.72
CA SER A 242 -5.29 15.72 -2.79
C SER A 242 -5.78 14.49 -3.55
N CYS A 243 -5.39 13.30 -3.07
CA CYS A 243 -5.93 12.04 -3.56
C CYS A 243 -7.46 12.03 -3.40
N PRO A 244 -8.24 11.72 -4.45
CA PRO A 244 -9.69 11.59 -4.33
C PRO A 244 -10.04 10.44 -3.36
N ALA A 245 -11.08 10.63 -2.55
CA ALA A 245 -11.51 9.61 -1.59
C ALA A 245 -12.11 8.38 -2.30
N VAL A 246 -11.57 7.20 -1.98
CA VAL A 246 -12.11 5.91 -2.44
C VAL A 246 -13.47 5.63 -1.80
N GLN A 247 -14.42 5.16 -2.60
CA GLN A 247 -15.72 4.72 -2.11
C GLN A 247 -15.67 3.22 -1.79
N VAL A 248 -15.76 2.87 -0.51
CA VAL A 248 -15.78 1.46 -0.09
C VAL A 248 -17.17 1.08 0.40
N THR A 249 -17.79 0.13 -0.28
CA THR A 249 -19.05 -0.50 0.10
C THR A 249 -18.75 -1.88 0.65
N ILE A 250 -19.23 -2.17 1.87
CA ILE A 250 -19.11 -3.47 2.50
C ILE A 250 -20.42 -4.23 2.28
N ASN A 251 -20.31 -5.43 1.69
CA ASN A 251 -21.38 -6.40 1.59
C ASN A 251 -21.06 -7.54 2.55
N ASP A 252 -21.50 -7.35 3.80
CA ASP A 252 -21.49 -8.38 4.86
C ASP A 252 -22.63 -9.35 4.58
N ASN A 253 -22.37 -10.66 4.57
CA ASN A 253 -23.37 -11.70 4.25
C ASN A 253 -24.21 -12.09 5.46
#